data_AF-A0A8C1MTU4-F1
#
_entry.id   AF-A0A8C1MTU4-F1
#
_cell.length_a   1.000
_cell.length_b   1.000
_cell.length_c   1.000
_cell.angle_alpha   90.00
_cell.angle_beta   90.00
_cell.angle_gamma   90.00
#
_symmetry.space_group_name_H-M   'P 1'
#
loop_
_entity.id
_entity.type
_entity.pdbx_description
1 polymer ?
#
loop_
_entity_poly.entity_id
_entity_poly.type
_entity_poly.pdbx_seq_one_letter_code
_entity_poly.pdbx_strand_id
1 'polypeptide(L)'
;NPYPLSNEGRSQRGLGLIHALMSYSESIYRRGARRWRKLYYASGHAFQAKRFNRRAHCAICTDRIWGLGRQGYKCINCKLLVHKKCHKLVTVECDVGGLIFSLSIPQAVGSRYSGKAVSSLGLKDFDLLRVIGRGSYAKVLLVRLKKTERIYAMKVVKKELVNDDEDIDWVQTEKHVFEQASNHPFLVGLHSCFQTESRLFFVIEYVNGGDLMFHMQRQRKLPEEHARFYSAEISLALNYLHERGIIYRDLKLDNVLLESEGHIKLTDYGMCKEGLRPGDTTSTFCGTPNYIAPEILRGEDYGFSVDWWALGVLMFEMMAGRSPFDIVGSSDNPDQNTEDYLFQVILEKQIRIPRSLSVKAASVLKGFLNKEPKERLGCHPQTGFADIMAHPFFRNVDWDLMEQKQVVPPFKPNISGEFGLDNFDAQFTNEPIQLTPDDDDAVKKIDQSEFEGFEYINPLLMSAEECV
;
A
#
# COMPACT_ATOMS: atom_id res chain seq x y z
N ASN A 1 -46.24 17.90 -16.79
CA ASN A 1 -45.50 18.19 -15.55
C ASN A 1 -45.14 16.86 -14.86
N PRO A 2 -44.07 16.16 -15.27
CA PRO A 2 -43.64 14.96 -14.57
C PRO A 2 -42.54 15.29 -13.54
N TYR A 3 -42.80 14.95 -12.28
CA TYR A 3 -41.80 14.95 -11.21
C TYR A 3 -40.81 13.79 -11.41
N PRO A 4 -39.50 13.98 -11.16
CA PRO A 4 -38.51 12.91 -11.27
C PRO A 4 -38.51 12.01 -10.03
N LEU A 5 -38.35 10.70 -10.27
CA LEU A 5 -38.17 9.65 -9.27
C LEU A 5 -36.85 9.86 -8.50
N SER A 6 -36.93 9.67 -7.18
CA SER A 6 -35.85 9.87 -6.22
C SER A 6 -34.72 8.84 -6.35
N ASN A 7 -33.48 9.31 -6.16
CA ASN A 7 -32.22 8.56 -6.23
C ASN A 7 -31.93 7.71 -4.96
N GLU A 8 -32.92 7.44 -4.11
CA GLU A 8 -32.70 6.84 -2.78
C GLU A 8 -32.37 5.32 -2.82
N GLY A 9 -32.54 4.65 -3.95
CA GLY A 9 -32.33 3.20 -4.08
C GLY A 9 -30.88 2.72 -4.25
N ARG A 10 -29.90 3.61 -4.46
CA ARG A 10 -28.48 3.23 -4.64
C ARG A 10 -27.63 3.30 -3.36
N SER A 11 -27.94 4.18 -2.41
CA SER A 11 -27.14 4.35 -1.17
C SER A 11 -27.28 3.14 -0.23
N GLN A 12 -28.49 2.60 -0.03
CA GLN A 12 -28.71 1.46 0.87
C GLN A 12 -28.02 0.15 0.44
N ARG A 13 -27.76 -0.05 -0.86
CA ARG A 13 -27.02 -1.24 -1.34
C ARG A 13 -25.52 -1.16 -1.06
N GLY A 14 -24.94 0.04 -0.98
CA GLY A 14 -23.52 0.23 -0.67
C GLY A 14 -23.19 -0.08 0.80
N LEU A 15 -24.02 0.41 1.72
CA LEU A 15 -23.86 0.18 3.17
C LEU A 15 -24.00 -1.31 3.54
N GLY A 16 -24.92 -2.04 2.91
CA GLY A 16 -25.05 -3.49 3.09
C GLY A 16 -23.83 -4.28 2.59
N LEU A 17 -23.09 -3.76 1.61
CA LEU A 17 -21.86 -4.36 1.10
C LEU A 17 -20.67 -4.11 2.06
N ILE A 18 -20.58 -2.92 2.64
CA ILE A 18 -19.56 -2.53 3.64
C ILE A 18 -19.70 -3.43 4.89
N HIS A 19 -20.92 -3.58 5.41
CA HIS A 19 -21.17 -4.45 6.57
C HIS A 19 -20.88 -5.94 6.28
N ALA A 20 -21.05 -6.40 5.03
CA ALA A 20 -20.68 -7.76 4.62
C ALA A 20 -19.16 -7.94 4.45
N LEU A 21 -18.41 -6.90 4.06
CA LEU A 21 -16.95 -6.93 3.93
C LEU A 21 -16.23 -6.83 5.30
N MET A 22 -16.91 -6.34 6.33
CA MET A 22 -16.33 -6.00 7.64
C MET A 22 -16.61 -7.01 8.77
N SER A 23 -17.16 -8.22 8.49
CA SER A 23 -17.51 -9.15 9.57
C SER A 23 -16.27 -9.60 10.37
N TYR A 24 -16.23 -9.19 11.64
CA TYR A 24 -15.42 -9.67 12.76
C TYR A 24 -13.96 -10.03 12.47
N SER A 25 -13.08 -9.03 12.55
CA SER A 25 -11.74 -9.24 13.11
C SER A 25 -11.57 -8.36 14.36
N GLU A 26 -11.77 -8.94 15.54
CA GLU A 26 -11.23 -8.35 16.77
C GLU A 26 -9.70 -8.44 16.68
N SER A 27 -9.06 -7.35 16.25
CA SER A 27 -7.64 -7.12 16.52
C SER A 27 -7.39 -5.61 16.55
N ILE A 28 -7.45 -5.06 17.77
CA ILE A 28 -6.56 -4.05 18.35
C ILE A 28 -5.97 -3.03 17.35
N TYR A 29 -6.53 -1.81 17.41
CA TYR A 29 -5.92 -0.49 17.17
C TYR A 29 -4.62 -0.47 16.33
N ARG A 30 -4.68 -0.03 15.05
CA ARG A 30 -3.49 0.40 14.29
C ARG A 30 -3.81 1.52 13.30
N ARG A 31 -3.12 2.66 13.42
CA ARG A 31 -3.06 3.71 12.38
C ARG A 31 -2.22 3.16 11.23
N GLY A 32 -2.81 2.92 10.07
CA GLY A 32 -2.08 2.43 8.89
C GLY A 32 -2.98 1.84 7.82
N ALA A 33 -2.40 1.52 6.66
CA ALA A 33 -3.14 0.88 5.58
C ALA A 33 -3.53 -0.53 5.94
N ARG A 34 -4.72 -0.91 5.47
CA ARG A 34 -5.29 -2.25 5.65
C ARG A 34 -5.74 -2.76 4.29
N ARG A 35 -5.75 -4.08 4.16
CA ARG A 35 -6.40 -4.78 3.05
C ARG A 35 -7.52 -5.60 3.64
N TRP A 36 -8.75 -5.33 3.21
CA TRP A 36 -9.89 -6.09 3.68
C TRP A 36 -10.05 -7.32 2.82
N ARG A 37 -10.15 -8.48 3.47
CA ARG A 37 -10.37 -9.74 2.77
C ARG A 37 -11.78 -9.70 2.16
N LYS A 38 -11.87 -9.81 0.84
CA LYS A 38 -13.17 -9.95 0.16
C LYS A 38 -13.71 -11.34 0.42
N LEU A 39 -14.72 -11.42 1.30
CA LEU A 39 -15.41 -12.64 1.64
C LEU A 39 -16.74 -12.74 0.88
N TYR A 40 -17.06 -13.94 0.41
CA TYR A 40 -18.30 -14.28 -0.27
C TYR A 40 -19.12 -15.19 0.63
N TYR A 41 -20.34 -14.79 0.98
CA TYR A 41 -21.15 -15.58 1.92
C TYR A 41 -22.18 -16.43 1.17
N ALA A 42 -22.28 -17.71 1.55
CA ALA A 42 -23.35 -18.60 1.11
C ALA A 42 -23.58 -19.69 2.17
N SER A 43 -24.83 -19.88 2.61
CA SER A 43 -25.25 -20.94 3.55
C SER A 43 -24.34 -21.07 4.78
N GLY A 44 -24.05 -19.95 5.45
CA GLY A 44 -23.19 -19.91 6.64
C GLY A 44 -21.69 -19.99 6.37
N HIS A 45 -21.25 -20.25 5.13
CA HIS A 45 -19.84 -20.24 4.76
C HIS A 45 -19.34 -18.84 4.42
N ALA A 46 -18.17 -18.47 4.93
CA ALA A 46 -17.38 -17.34 4.45
C ALA A 46 -16.32 -17.84 3.46
N PHE A 47 -16.51 -17.58 2.17
CA PHE A 47 -15.66 -18.04 1.08
C PHE A 47 -14.63 -16.98 0.66
N GLN A 48 -13.37 -17.38 0.53
CA GLN A 48 -12.29 -16.54 0.01
C GLN A 48 -11.84 -17.04 -1.37
N ALA A 49 -11.58 -16.12 -2.30
CA ALA A 49 -11.02 -16.46 -3.60
C ALA A 49 -9.56 -16.90 -3.49
N LYS A 50 -9.25 -18.12 -3.95
CA LYS A 50 -7.91 -18.70 -3.90
C LYS A 50 -7.46 -19.21 -5.26
N ARG A 51 -6.14 -19.30 -5.44
CA ARG A 51 -5.54 -20.10 -6.48
C ARG A 51 -5.41 -21.52 -5.94
N PHE A 52 -5.62 -22.51 -6.78
CA PHE A 52 -5.49 -23.90 -6.37
C PHE A 52 -4.38 -24.54 -7.20
N ASN A 53 -3.44 -25.18 -6.51
CA ASN A 53 -2.43 -26.00 -7.17
C ASN A 53 -3.06 -27.32 -7.67
N ARG A 54 -2.27 -28.12 -8.40
CA ARG A 54 -2.80 -29.25 -9.18
C ARG A 54 -3.53 -30.26 -8.28
N ARG A 55 -4.82 -30.51 -8.58
CA ARG A 55 -5.80 -31.49 -8.02
C ARG A 55 -6.90 -30.97 -7.07
N ALA A 56 -7.29 -29.69 -7.13
CA ALA A 56 -8.51 -29.22 -6.45
C ALA A 56 -9.81 -29.54 -7.24
N HIS A 57 -10.87 -29.96 -6.54
CA HIS A 57 -12.19 -30.28 -7.11
C HIS A 57 -13.29 -29.49 -6.40
N CYS A 58 -14.33 -29.12 -7.14
CA CYS A 58 -15.48 -28.37 -6.63
C CYS A 58 -16.43 -29.30 -5.88
N ALA A 59 -16.81 -28.96 -4.65
CA ALA A 59 -17.73 -29.75 -3.85
C ALA A 59 -19.18 -29.79 -4.41
N ILE A 60 -19.51 -28.92 -5.36
CA ILE A 60 -20.85 -28.83 -5.95
C ILE A 60 -20.93 -29.59 -7.27
N CYS A 61 -20.07 -29.26 -8.23
CA CYS A 61 -20.14 -29.87 -9.56
C CYS A 61 -19.12 -30.99 -9.79
N THR A 62 -18.33 -31.33 -8.75
CA THR A 62 -17.25 -32.35 -8.73
C THR A 62 -16.12 -32.18 -9.76
N ASP A 63 -16.30 -31.28 -10.73
CA ASP A 63 -15.28 -30.89 -11.69
C ASP A 63 -14.06 -30.25 -11.02
N ARG A 64 -12.92 -30.42 -11.69
CA ARG A 64 -11.66 -29.81 -11.31
C ARG A 64 -11.79 -28.28 -11.30
N ILE A 65 -11.18 -27.65 -10.29
CA ILE A 65 -10.99 -26.19 -10.24
C ILE A 65 -9.67 -25.90 -10.96
N TRP A 66 -9.74 -25.32 -12.17
CA TRP A 66 -8.59 -25.00 -13.02
C TRP A 66 -8.85 -23.76 -13.89
N GLY A 67 -7.80 -23.08 -14.34
CA GLY A 67 -7.85 -21.83 -15.14
C GLY A 67 -6.71 -20.85 -14.81
N LEU A 68 -6.69 -19.66 -15.42
CA LEU A 68 -5.76 -18.58 -15.05
C LEU A 68 -6.37 -17.71 -13.92
N GLY A 69 -5.56 -17.27 -12.95
CA GLY A 69 -5.99 -16.44 -11.81
C GLY A 69 -6.57 -17.19 -10.60
N ARG A 70 -7.39 -16.54 -9.77
CA ARG A 70 -8.10 -17.16 -8.63
C ARG A 70 -9.25 -18.05 -9.17
N GLN A 71 -9.03 -19.36 -9.24
CA GLN A 71 -9.86 -20.31 -10.00
C GLN A 71 -11.16 -20.73 -9.28
N GLY A 72 -11.23 -20.55 -7.96
CA GLY A 72 -12.40 -20.92 -7.16
C GLY A 72 -12.38 -20.26 -5.79
N TYR A 73 -13.33 -20.63 -4.95
CA TYR A 73 -13.44 -20.18 -3.58
C TYR A 73 -13.16 -21.30 -2.58
N LYS A 74 -12.54 -20.95 -1.46
CA LYS A 74 -12.28 -21.82 -0.31
C LYS A 74 -12.94 -21.22 0.92
N CYS A 75 -13.76 -21.98 1.64
CA CYS A 75 -14.33 -21.52 2.90
C CYS A 75 -13.20 -21.31 3.92
N ILE A 76 -13.14 -20.16 4.58
CA ILE A 76 -12.09 -19.87 5.56
C ILE A 76 -12.24 -20.73 6.83
N ASN A 77 -13.48 -21.14 7.14
CA ASN A 77 -13.82 -21.93 8.32
C ASN A 77 -13.61 -23.43 8.06
N CYS A 78 -14.43 -24.04 7.21
CA CYS A 78 -14.41 -25.50 6.99
C CYS A 78 -13.56 -25.96 5.79
N LYS A 79 -12.88 -25.03 5.09
CA LYS A 79 -12.00 -25.31 3.93
C LYS A 79 -12.70 -25.90 2.70
N LEU A 80 -14.05 -25.91 2.66
CA LEU A 80 -14.85 -26.33 1.50
C LEU A 80 -14.43 -25.58 0.22
N LEU A 81 -14.21 -26.32 -0.87
CA LEU A 81 -13.75 -25.78 -2.16
C LEU A 81 -14.88 -25.78 -3.18
N VAL A 82 -15.10 -24.65 -3.86
CA VAL A 82 -16.13 -24.52 -4.91
C VAL A 82 -15.63 -23.64 -6.06
N HIS A 83 -16.15 -23.81 -7.28
CA HIS A 83 -15.91 -22.81 -8.32
C HIS A 83 -16.57 -21.48 -7.96
N LYS A 84 -16.05 -20.39 -8.52
CA LYS A 84 -16.69 -19.07 -8.45
C LYS A 84 -18.14 -19.08 -8.91
N LYS A 85 -18.49 -19.84 -9.94
CA LYS A 85 -19.88 -19.99 -10.42
C LYS A 85 -20.75 -20.85 -9.48
N CYS A 86 -20.14 -21.73 -8.69
CA CYS A 86 -20.84 -22.72 -7.88
C CYS A 86 -21.08 -22.29 -6.43
N HIS A 87 -20.40 -21.25 -5.92
CA HIS A 87 -20.51 -20.88 -4.50
C HIS A 87 -21.93 -20.51 -4.04
N LYS A 88 -22.76 -19.93 -4.93
CA LYS A 88 -24.16 -19.60 -4.62
C LYS A 88 -25.08 -20.82 -4.57
N LEU A 89 -24.60 -21.97 -5.05
CA LEU A 89 -25.35 -23.23 -5.08
C LEU A 89 -25.06 -24.11 -3.85
N VAL A 90 -24.21 -23.63 -2.93
CA VAL A 90 -23.92 -24.34 -1.68
C VAL A 90 -25.17 -24.29 -0.81
N THR A 91 -25.80 -25.44 -0.59
CA THR A 91 -26.98 -25.60 0.28
C THR A 91 -26.63 -26.24 1.63
N VAL A 92 -25.43 -26.80 1.74
CA VAL A 92 -24.91 -27.36 2.99
C VAL A 92 -24.50 -26.21 3.90
N GLU A 93 -24.84 -26.31 5.19
CA GLU A 93 -24.46 -25.33 6.19
C GLU A 93 -23.00 -25.50 6.64
N CYS A 94 -22.35 -24.39 6.98
CA CYS A 94 -20.94 -24.41 7.40
C CYS A 94 -20.79 -25.04 8.78
N ASP A 95 -20.32 -26.29 8.81
CA ASP A 95 -20.04 -26.98 10.07
C ASP A 95 -18.74 -26.47 10.70
N VAL A 96 -18.84 -25.81 11.86
CA VAL A 96 -17.70 -25.30 12.62
C VAL A 96 -17.28 -26.38 13.61
N GLY A 97 -16.72 -27.48 13.10
CA GLY A 97 -16.30 -28.60 13.97
C GLY A 97 -15.71 -29.77 13.20
N GLY A 98 -14.38 -29.80 13.11
CA GLY A 98 -13.48 -30.94 12.86
C GLY A 98 -13.97 -32.21 12.13
N LEU A 99 -13.23 -32.62 11.10
CA LEU A 99 -12.60 -33.96 11.05
C LEU A 99 -11.55 -34.05 9.93
N ILE A 100 -10.48 -34.76 10.28
CA ILE A 100 -9.26 -35.03 9.54
C ILE A 100 -9.52 -36.11 8.48
N PHE A 101 -8.95 -35.97 7.28
CA PHE A 101 -8.57 -37.13 6.46
C PHE A 101 -7.18 -36.92 5.84
N SER A 102 -6.27 -37.80 6.22
CA SER A 102 -4.93 -37.99 5.71
C SER A 102 -4.95 -38.67 4.33
N LEU A 103 -4.18 -38.15 3.38
CA LEU A 103 -3.71 -38.92 2.23
C LEU A 103 -2.26 -38.56 1.91
N SER A 104 -1.43 -39.59 1.94
CA SER A 104 0.00 -39.65 1.64
C SER A 104 0.30 -39.39 0.16
N ILE A 105 1.41 -38.69 -0.12
CA ILE A 105 1.94 -38.45 -1.47
C ILE A 105 3.36 -39.06 -1.54
N PRO A 106 3.71 -39.86 -2.57
CA PRO A 106 5.08 -40.31 -2.78
C PRO A 106 5.95 -39.23 -3.45
N GLN A 107 7.21 -39.15 -3.00
CA GLN A 107 8.27 -38.31 -3.57
C GLN A 107 8.64 -38.73 -5.00
N ALA A 108 8.93 -37.74 -5.85
CA ALA A 108 9.67 -37.92 -7.09
C ALA A 108 10.88 -36.97 -7.13
N VAL A 109 12.01 -37.53 -7.54
CA VAL A 109 13.36 -37.00 -7.45
C VAL A 109 13.73 -36.17 -8.69
N GLY A 110 14.29 -34.97 -8.45
CA GLY A 110 15.50 -34.46 -9.10
C GLY A 110 15.43 -33.83 -10.50
N SER A 111 15.88 -32.56 -10.58
CA SER A 111 16.95 -32.16 -11.50
C SER A 111 17.63 -30.90 -10.97
N ARG A 112 18.94 -30.97 -10.71
CA ARG A 112 19.78 -29.84 -10.28
C ARG A 112 20.28 -29.13 -11.52
N TYR A 113 19.92 -27.85 -11.67
CA TYR A 113 20.67 -26.92 -12.51
C TYR A 113 21.66 -26.16 -11.63
N SER A 114 22.95 -26.41 -11.83
CA SER A 114 24.05 -25.67 -11.22
C SER A 114 24.27 -24.36 -11.98
N GLY A 115 23.65 -23.28 -11.53
CA GLY A 115 24.05 -21.91 -11.87
C GLY A 115 25.14 -21.45 -10.90
N LYS A 116 26.19 -20.80 -11.41
CA LYS A 116 27.26 -20.20 -10.60
C LYS A 116 26.67 -19.25 -9.54
N ALA A 117 27.04 -19.44 -8.29
CA ALA A 117 26.62 -18.59 -7.18
C ALA A 117 27.15 -17.16 -7.36
N VAL A 118 26.26 -16.23 -7.69
CA VAL A 118 26.49 -14.81 -7.40
C VAL A 118 26.52 -14.69 -5.87
N SER A 119 27.56 -14.12 -5.29
CA SER A 119 27.65 -13.98 -3.83
C SER A 119 26.49 -13.09 -3.34
N SER A 120 25.46 -13.69 -2.77
CA SER A 120 24.32 -12.96 -2.22
C SER A 120 24.70 -12.30 -0.89
N LEU A 121 24.25 -11.06 -0.70
CA LEU A 121 24.32 -10.40 0.61
C LEU A 121 23.41 -11.12 1.60
N GLY A 122 23.79 -11.14 2.88
CA GLY A 122 22.98 -11.66 3.96
C GLY A 122 23.07 -10.80 5.23
N LEU A 123 22.29 -11.15 6.25
CA LEU A 123 22.16 -10.34 7.47
C LEU A 123 23.51 -10.06 8.17
N LYS A 124 24.45 -11.00 8.11
CA LYS A 124 25.79 -10.88 8.70
C LYS A 124 26.66 -9.79 8.07
N ASP A 125 26.34 -9.38 6.84
CA ASP A 125 27.06 -8.33 6.11
C ASP A 125 26.67 -6.93 6.56
N PHE A 126 25.67 -6.80 7.44
CA PHE A 126 25.16 -5.53 7.95
C PHE A 126 25.38 -5.38 9.46
N ASP A 127 25.66 -4.15 9.89
CA ASP A 127 25.54 -3.73 11.28
C ASP A 127 24.18 -3.08 11.51
N LEU A 128 23.47 -3.52 12.55
CA LEU A 128 22.19 -2.94 12.95
C LEU A 128 22.46 -1.75 13.87
N LEU A 129 22.01 -0.55 13.49
CA LEU A 129 22.36 0.69 14.19
C LEU A 129 21.22 1.27 15.02
N ARG A 130 19.98 1.24 14.49
CA ARG A 130 18.82 1.83 15.16
C ARG A 130 17.52 1.26 14.61
N VAL A 131 16.45 1.27 15.41
CA VAL A 131 15.08 1.08 14.92
C VAL A 131 14.54 2.45 14.53
N ILE A 132 14.05 2.60 13.30
CA ILE A 132 13.59 3.90 12.76
C ILE A 132 12.11 3.91 12.40
N GLY A 133 11.44 2.75 12.42
CA GLY A 133 10.00 2.70 12.21
C GLY A 133 9.38 1.33 12.37
N ARG A 134 8.05 1.31 12.44
CA ARG A 134 7.22 0.10 12.38
C ARG A 134 6.00 0.33 11.50
N GLY A 135 5.71 -0.65 10.65
CA GLY A 135 4.45 -0.76 9.94
C GLY A 135 3.60 -1.92 10.47
N SER A 136 2.44 -2.16 9.85
CA SER A 136 1.54 -3.25 10.21
C SER A 136 2.21 -4.63 10.15
N TYR A 137 3.13 -4.83 9.21
CA TYR A 137 3.76 -6.12 8.92
C TYR A 137 5.30 -6.08 8.94
N ALA A 138 5.89 -4.92 9.21
CA ALA A 138 7.33 -4.71 9.06
C ALA A 138 7.94 -3.90 10.22
N LYS A 139 9.19 -4.24 10.57
CA LYS A 139 10.07 -3.40 11.39
C LYS A 139 11.14 -2.80 10.48
N VAL A 140 11.43 -1.51 10.64
CA VAL A 140 12.43 -0.82 9.82
C VAL A 140 13.61 -0.42 10.69
N LEU A 141 14.81 -0.84 10.28
CA LEU A 141 16.06 -0.54 10.98
C LEU A 141 16.99 0.32 10.11
N LEU A 142 17.72 1.23 10.74
CA LEU A 142 18.92 1.83 10.18
C LEU A 142 20.04 0.79 10.24
N VAL A 143 20.71 0.57 9.12
CA VAL A 143 21.79 -0.42 9.00
C VAL A 143 22.98 0.15 8.26
N ARG A 144 24.15 -0.45 8.48
CA ARG A 144 25.37 -0.15 7.74
C ARG A 144 25.86 -1.39 7.00
N LEU A 145 26.18 -1.28 5.72
CA LEU A 145 26.82 -2.36 4.97
C LEU A 145 28.32 -2.38 5.30
N LYS A 146 28.80 -3.45 5.96
CA LYS A 146 30.18 -3.55 6.48
C LYS A 146 31.27 -3.38 5.43
N LYS A 147 30.99 -3.76 4.19
CA LYS A 147 31.99 -3.72 3.11
C LYS A 147 32.26 -2.29 2.62
N THR A 148 31.24 -1.44 2.63
CA THR A 148 31.29 -0.10 2.01
C THR A 148 31.08 1.03 3.03
N GLU A 149 30.78 0.69 4.29
CA GLU A 149 30.36 1.60 5.35
C GLU A 149 29.12 2.46 5.01
N ARG A 150 28.41 2.14 3.92
CA ARG A 150 27.21 2.87 3.48
C ARG A 150 26.00 2.57 4.36
N ILE A 151 25.17 3.58 4.55
CA ILE A 151 24.00 3.55 5.41
C ILE A 151 22.74 3.28 4.57
N TYR A 152 21.89 2.39 5.07
CA TYR A 152 20.63 2.00 4.45
C TYR A 152 19.51 1.91 5.48
N ALA A 153 18.27 1.95 5.00
CA ALA A 153 17.13 1.46 5.77
C ALA A 153 16.88 -0.02 5.40
N MET A 154 16.56 -0.83 6.40
CA MET A 154 16.28 -2.26 6.24
C MET A 154 14.87 -2.55 6.74
N LYS A 155 13.96 -2.80 5.80
CA LYS A 155 12.59 -3.25 6.11
C LYS A 155 12.59 -4.76 6.31
N VAL A 156 12.11 -5.20 7.46
CA VAL A 156 12.14 -6.60 7.90
C VAL A 156 10.71 -7.10 8.06
N VAL A 157 10.35 -8.13 7.30
CA VAL A 157 9.03 -8.77 7.30
C VAL A 157 9.18 -10.20 7.81
N LYS A 158 8.33 -10.62 8.73
CA LYS A 158 8.33 -12.01 9.20
C LYS A 158 7.59 -12.91 8.21
N LYS A 159 8.20 -14.04 7.85
CA LYS A 159 7.61 -15.04 6.94
C LYS A 159 6.34 -15.68 7.53
N GLU A 160 6.24 -15.79 8.86
CA GLU A 160 5.02 -16.28 9.54
C GLU A 160 3.77 -15.41 9.31
N LEU A 161 3.95 -14.19 8.81
CA LEU A 161 2.84 -13.29 8.45
C LEU A 161 2.43 -13.45 6.98
N VAL A 162 3.21 -14.20 6.19
CA VAL A 162 3.02 -14.45 4.76
C VAL A 162 2.54 -15.89 4.62
N ASN A 163 1.23 -16.08 4.80
CA ASN A 163 0.66 -17.42 4.99
C ASN A 163 -0.14 -17.92 3.81
N ASP A 164 -0.46 -17.03 2.86
CA ASP A 164 -1.30 -17.38 1.73
C ASP A 164 -0.83 -16.76 0.42
N ASP A 165 -1.30 -17.31 -0.71
CA ASP A 165 -0.91 -16.88 -2.05
C ASP A 165 -1.03 -15.36 -2.27
N GLU A 166 -1.97 -14.68 -1.59
CA GLU A 166 -2.12 -13.23 -1.74
C GLU A 166 -1.00 -12.45 -1.03
N ASP A 167 -0.48 -12.99 0.07
CA ASP A 167 0.66 -12.43 0.80
C ASP A 167 1.97 -12.68 0.04
N ILE A 168 2.08 -13.80 -0.67
CA ILE A 168 3.26 -14.13 -1.50
C ILE A 168 3.27 -13.26 -2.76
N ASP A 169 2.15 -13.19 -3.48
CA ASP A 169 1.96 -12.28 -4.62
C ASP A 169 2.27 -10.83 -4.20
N TRP A 170 1.95 -10.47 -2.96
CA TRP A 170 2.22 -9.17 -2.38
C TRP A 170 3.72 -8.89 -2.20
N VAL A 171 4.47 -9.79 -1.56
CA VAL A 171 5.93 -9.66 -1.41
C VAL A 171 6.62 -9.57 -2.77
N GLN A 172 6.17 -10.35 -3.75
CA GLN A 172 6.71 -10.32 -5.11
C GLN A 172 6.39 -9.01 -5.83
N THR A 173 5.15 -8.51 -5.70
CA THR A 173 4.76 -7.19 -6.22
C THR A 173 5.60 -6.09 -5.60
N GLU A 174 5.79 -6.11 -4.27
CA GLU A 174 6.59 -5.09 -3.57
C GLU A 174 8.04 -5.10 -4.08
N LYS A 175 8.66 -6.27 -4.21
CA LYS A 175 10.00 -6.42 -4.79
C LYS A 175 10.08 -5.83 -6.21
N HIS A 176 9.14 -6.18 -7.08
CA HIS A 176 9.18 -5.72 -8.47
C HIS A 176 8.93 -4.20 -8.60
N VAL A 177 8.01 -3.63 -7.81
CA VAL A 177 7.80 -2.17 -7.78
C VAL A 177 9.06 -1.45 -7.30
N PHE A 178 9.75 -1.98 -6.29
CA PHE A 178 11.03 -1.46 -5.83
C PHE A 178 12.12 -1.45 -6.94
N GLU A 179 12.18 -2.50 -7.75
CA GLU A 179 13.09 -2.58 -8.91
C GLU A 179 12.76 -1.49 -9.95
N GLN A 180 11.48 -1.25 -10.23
CA GLN A 180 11.02 -0.19 -11.15
C GLN A 180 11.23 1.23 -10.58
N ALA A 181 11.11 1.39 -9.27
CA ALA A 181 11.25 2.66 -8.55
C ALA A 181 12.69 3.20 -8.53
N SER A 182 13.69 2.32 -8.64
CA SER A 182 15.10 2.64 -8.36
C SER A 182 15.74 3.72 -9.25
N ASN A 183 15.06 4.13 -10.33
CA ASN A 183 15.56 5.15 -11.27
C ASN A 183 14.82 6.49 -11.18
N HIS A 184 13.82 6.63 -10.29
CA HIS A 184 13.03 7.85 -10.20
C HIS A 184 13.44 8.72 -8.98
N PRO A 185 13.66 10.04 -9.15
CA PRO A 185 14.19 10.92 -8.11
C PRO A 185 13.31 11.00 -6.84
N PHE A 186 12.00 10.77 -7.00
CA PHE A 186 11.00 10.90 -5.94
C PHE A 186 10.42 9.57 -5.45
N LEU A 187 11.10 8.45 -5.75
CA LEU A 187 10.77 7.13 -5.24
C LEU A 187 11.96 6.59 -4.44
N VAL A 188 11.70 5.84 -3.37
CA VAL A 188 12.73 5.15 -2.58
C VAL A 188 13.29 3.97 -3.38
N GLY A 189 14.59 3.98 -3.64
CA GLY A 189 15.28 2.92 -4.38
C GLY A 189 15.55 1.67 -3.54
N LEU A 190 15.61 0.51 -4.21
CA LEU A 190 16.00 -0.76 -3.61
C LEU A 190 17.46 -1.06 -3.90
N HIS A 191 18.22 -1.36 -2.85
CA HIS A 191 19.60 -1.80 -2.93
C HIS A 191 19.70 -3.32 -3.09
N SER A 192 19.08 -4.08 -2.18
CA SER A 192 19.14 -5.54 -2.21
C SER A 192 18.02 -6.20 -1.42
N CYS A 193 17.68 -7.43 -1.78
CA CYS A 193 16.80 -8.31 -1.00
C CYS A 193 17.56 -9.57 -0.58
N PHE A 194 17.30 -10.05 0.62
CA PHE A 194 17.78 -11.35 1.11
C PHE A 194 16.82 -11.90 2.17
N GLN A 195 17.01 -13.16 2.56
CA GLN A 195 16.15 -13.83 3.53
C GLN A 195 16.92 -14.64 4.55
N THR A 196 16.27 -14.92 5.68
CA THR A 196 16.65 -15.98 6.63
C THR A 196 15.53 -17.01 6.70
N GLU A 197 15.64 -18.03 7.57
CA GLU A 197 14.59 -19.03 7.76
C GLU A 197 13.23 -18.41 8.15
N SER A 198 13.26 -17.30 8.90
CA SER A 198 12.06 -16.70 9.51
C SER A 198 11.67 -15.33 8.93
N ARG A 199 12.53 -14.69 8.12
CA ARG A 199 12.36 -13.28 7.73
C ARG A 199 12.77 -12.99 6.29
N LEU A 200 12.13 -11.98 5.74
CA LEU A 200 12.48 -11.32 4.48
C LEU A 200 13.03 -9.93 4.78
N PHE A 201 14.07 -9.54 4.05
CA PHE A 201 14.78 -8.27 4.24
C PHE A 201 14.84 -7.51 2.92
N PHE A 202 14.37 -6.26 2.96
CA PHE A 202 14.53 -5.29 1.88
C PHE A 202 15.50 -4.21 2.36
N VAL A 203 16.65 -4.10 1.73
CA VAL A 203 17.63 -3.04 1.95
C VAL A 203 17.34 -1.94 0.95
N ILE A 204 16.94 -0.79 1.45
CA ILE A 204 16.44 0.35 0.69
C ILE A 204 17.20 1.61 1.06
N GLU A 205 17.09 2.63 0.22
CA GLU A 205 17.66 3.95 0.45
C GLU A 205 17.24 4.52 1.82
N TYR A 206 18.20 5.09 2.55
CA TYR A 206 17.93 5.77 3.81
C TYR A 206 17.59 7.25 3.57
N VAL A 207 16.37 7.64 3.96
CA VAL A 207 15.86 9.01 3.83
C VAL A 207 15.64 9.58 5.23
N ASN A 208 16.34 10.67 5.59
CA ASN A 208 16.52 11.10 6.98
C ASN A 208 15.93 12.48 7.35
N GLY A 209 15.21 13.13 6.44
CA GLY A 209 14.50 14.39 6.71
C GLY A 209 13.16 14.21 7.44
N GLY A 210 12.81 12.96 7.80
CA GLY A 210 11.52 12.60 8.38
C GLY A 210 10.46 12.38 7.31
N ASP A 211 9.20 12.54 7.69
CA ASP A 211 8.03 12.41 6.79
C ASP A 211 7.11 13.63 6.88
N LEU A 212 6.18 13.76 5.92
CA LEU A 212 5.23 14.87 5.91
C LEU A 212 4.28 14.84 7.12
N MET A 213 4.01 13.69 7.74
CA MET A 213 3.19 13.63 8.96
C MET A 213 3.91 14.33 10.11
N PHE A 214 5.18 14.00 10.36
CA PHE A 214 6.01 14.67 11.35
C PHE A 214 6.15 16.18 11.06
N HIS A 215 6.33 16.53 9.78
CA HIS A 215 6.38 17.93 9.37
C HIS A 215 5.07 18.68 9.67
N MET A 216 3.92 18.08 9.34
CA MET A 216 2.60 18.65 9.61
C MET A 216 2.30 18.78 11.11
N GLN A 217 2.74 17.85 11.95
CA GLN A 217 2.57 17.95 13.40
C GLN A 217 3.27 19.18 13.99
N ARG A 218 4.42 19.58 13.41
CA ARG A 218 5.19 20.75 13.82
C ARG A 218 4.66 22.05 13.22
N GLN A 219 4.38 22.06 11.91
CA GLN A 219 3.93 23.26 11.19
C GLN A 219 2.44 23.56 11.36
N ARG A 220 1.63 22.55 11.75
CA ARG A 220 0.16 22.55 11.81
C ARG A 220 -0.52 22.72 10.46
N LYS A 221 -0.09 23.66 9.63
CA LYS A 221 -0.62 23.96 8.31
C LYS A 221 0.50 24.55 7.45
N LEU A 222 0.54 24.17 6.17
CA LEU A 222 1.52 24.67 5.21
C LEU A 222 0.97 25.84 4.38
N PRO A 223 1.83 26.79 3.97
CA PRO A 223 1.51 27.73 2.90
C PRO A 223 1.16 27.00 1.60
N GLU A 224 0.30 27.59 0.76
CA GLU A 224 -0.09 26.98 -0.52
C GLU A 224 1.09 26.74 -1.45
N GLU A 225 2.15 27.54 -1.35
CA GLU A 225 3.37 27.35 -2.12
C GLU A 225 4.14 26.09 -1.71
N HIS A 226 4.21 25.79 -0.42
CA HIS A 226 4.83 24.56 0.09
C HIS A 226 4.01 23.35 -0.34
N ALA A 227 2.67 23.42 -0.17
CA ALA A 227 1.77 22.37 -0.62
C ALA A 227 1.86 22.14 -2.14
N ARG A 228 2.00 23.22 -2.94
CA ARG A 228 2.21 23.14 -4.39
C ARG A 228 3.50 22.41 -4.74
N PHE A 229 4.60 22.76 -4.10
CA PHE A 229 5.90 22.12 -4.32
C PHE A 229 5.80 20.60 -4.08
N TYR A 230 5.37 20.18 -2.89
CA TYR A 230 5.27 18.76 -2.55
C TYR A 230 4.26 18.02 -3.43
N SER A 231 3.09 18.63 -3.71
CA SER A 231 2.09 17.98 -4.57
C SER A 231 2.55 17.85 -6.02
N ALA A 232 3.41 18.73 -6.53
CA ALA A 232 4.01 18.58 -7.86
C ALA A 232 4.97 17.39 -7.91
N GLU A 233 5.89 17.26 -6.95
CA GLU A 233 6.82 16.13 -6.87
C GLU A 233 6.08 14.79 -6.68
N ILE A 234 5.07 14.76 -5.80
CA ILE A 234 4.21 13.57 -5.63
C ILE A 234 3.48 13.24 -6.94
N SER A 235 3.00 14.24 -7.68
CA SER A 235 2.32 14.01 -8.96
C SER A 235 3.25 13.39 -10.00
N LEU A 236 4.51 13.82 -10.07
CA LEU A 236 5.53 13.20 -10.93
C LEU A 236 5.79 11.75 -10.53
N ALA A 237 5.97 11.48 -9.23
CA ALA A 237 6.17 10.13 -8.70
C ALA A 237 4.99 9.19 -9.02
N LEU A 238 3.75 9.66 -8.84
CA LEU A 238 2.55 8.89 -9.17
C LEU A 238 2.44 8.66 -10.68
N ASN A 239 2.66 9.69 -11.50
CA ASN A 239 2.59 9.54 -12.96
C ASN A 239 3.61 8.52 -13.47
N TYR A 240 4.84 8.55 -12.96
CA TYR A 240 5.88 7.56 -13.29
C TYR A 240 5.44 6.12 -13.00
N LEU A 241 4.76 5.89 -11.87
CA LEU A 241 4.19 4.59 -11.51
C LEU A 241 3.02 4.21 -12.43
N HIS A 242 2.12 5.16 -12.72
CA HIS A 242 0.95 4.93 -13.57
C HIS A 242 1.34 4.56 -15.01
N GLU A 243 2.35 5.21 -15.57
CA GLU A 243 2.92 4.90 -16.89
C GLU A 243 3.51 3.48 -16.98
N ARG A 244 3.89 2.91 -15.84
CA ARG A 244 4.37 1.52 -15.70
C ARG A 244 3.29 0.53 -15.31
N GLY A 245 2.02 0.96 -15.30
CA GLY A 245 0.90 0.10 -14.97
C GLY A 245 0.82 -0.24 -13.47
N ILE A 246 1.29 0.67 -12.60
CA ILE A 246 1.32 0.49 -11.16
C ILE A 246 0.38 1.51 -10.49
N ILE A 247 -0.58 1.04 -9.70
CA ILE A 247 -1.39 1.88 -8.79
C ILE A 247 -0.73 1.82 -7.41
N TYR A 248 -0.51 2.96 -6.76
CA TYR A 248 0.20 3.03 -5.48
C TYR A 248 -0.67 2.63 -4.27
N ARG A 249 -1.91 3.13 -4.19
CA ARG A 249 -2.99 2.77 -3.24
C ARG A 249 -2.76 3.04 -1.75
N ASP A 250 -1.61 3.59 -1.35
CA ASP A 250 -1.35 3.99 0.04
C ASP A 250 -0.63 5.34 0.16
N LEU A 251 -1.07 6.32 -0.62
CA LEU A 251 -0.65 7.71 -0.43
C LEU A 251 -1.28 8.28 0.85
N LYS A 252 -0.41 8.72 1.75
CA LYS A 252 -0.71 9.39 3.02
C LYS A 252 0.52 10.16 3.49
N LEU A 253 0.33 11.07 4.46
CA LEU A 253 1.41 11.90 4.99
C LEU A 253 2.62 11.08 5.49
N ASP A 254 2.39 9.95 6.16
CA ASP A 254 3.44 9.09 6.72
C ASP A 254 4.31 8.40 5.64
N ASN A 255 3.77 8.23 4.43
CA ASN A 255 4.46 7.56 3.32
C ASN A 255 5.15 8.53 2.35
N VAL A 256 5.12 9.83 2.63
CA VAL A 256 5.87 10.85 1.89
C VAL A 256 7.04 11.29 2.75
N LEU A 257 8.21 10.70 2.50
CA LEU A 257 9.44 11.01 3.20
C LEU A 257 10.06 12.31 2.65
N LEU A 258 10.85 13.00 3.47
CA LEU A 258 11.66 14.15 3.07
C LEU A 258 13.14 13.79 3.10
N GLU A 259 13.85 14.10 2.03
CA GLU A 259 15.32 14.03 1.99
C GLU A 259 15.96 15.14 2.82
N SER A 260 17.27 15.05 3.05
CA SER A 260 18.05 16.08 3.75
C SER A 260 17.98 17.47 3.10
N GLU A 261 17.77 17.54 1.79
CA GLU A 261 17.59 18.80 1.06
C GLU A 261 16.13 19.27 1.02
N GLY A 262 15.16 18.42 1.36
CA GLY A 262 13.75 18.77 1.46
C GLY A 262 12.86 18.31 0.29
N HIS A 263 13.41 17.60 -0.69
CA HIS A 263 12.62 16.92 -1.73
C HIS A 263 11.91 15.70 -1.16
N ILE A 264 10.77 15.32 -1.77
CA ILE A 264 10.01 14.15 -1.32
C ILE A 264 10.55 12.84 -1.89
N LYS A 265 10.30 11.74 -1.17
CA LYS A 265 10.33 10.38 -1.72
C LYS A 265 9.13 9.58 -1.23
N LEU A 266 8.38 8.95 -2.15
CA LEU A 266 7.35 7.98 -1.77
C LEU A 266 8.00 6.67 -1.37
N THR A 267 7.51 6.07 -0.27
CA THR A 267 8.00 4.80 0.27
C THR A 267 6.86 3.77 0.40
N ASP A 268 7.15 2.59 0.97
CA ASP A 268 6.17 1.54 1.30
C ASP A 268 5.27 1.10 0.13
N TYR A 269 5.86 0.37 -0.82
CA TYR A 269 5.14 -0.14 -2.00
C TYR A 269 4.27 -1.37 -1.73
N GLY A 270 4.10 -1.76 -0.47
CA GLY A 270 3.32 -2.93 -0.10
C GLY A 270 1.88 -2.86 -0.64
N MET A 271 1.24 -1.69 -0.70
CA MET A 271 -0.13 -1.64 -1.21
C MET A 271 -0.21 -1.54 -2.73
N CYS A 272 0.89 -1.59 -3.49
CA CYS A 272 0.85 -1.39 -4.92
C CYS A 272 0.05 -2.48 -5.66
N LYS A 273 -0.50 -2.13 -6.82
CA LYS A 273 -1.02 -3.08 -7.80
C LYS A 273 -0.30 -2.85 -9.12
N GLU A 274 0.40 -3.85 -9.59
CA GLU A 274 1.13 -3.79 -10.86
C GLU A 274 0.45 -4.58 -11.99
N GLY A 275 1.00 -4.43 -13.20
CA GLY A 275 0.62 -5.17 -14.40
C GLY A 275 -0.67 -4.69 -15.04
N LEU A 276 -1.12 -3.46 -14.76
CA LEU A 276 -2.26 -2.87 -15.42
C LEU A 276 -1.87 -2.28 -16.78
N ARG A 277 -2.64 -2.60 -17.82
CA ARG A 277 -2.60 -1.87 -19.08
C ARG A 277 -3.49 -0.63 -18.99
N PRO A 278 -3.31 0.36 -19.88
CA PRO A 278 -4.22 1.49 -19.96
C PRO A 278 -5.68 1.02 -20.12
N GLY A 279 -6.54 1.41 -19.17
CA GLY A 279 -7.95 1.02 -19.11
C GLY A 279 -8.26 -0.23 -18.28
N ASP A 280 -7.26 -1.01 -17.87
CA ASP A 280 -7.46 -2.12 -16.93
C ASP A 280 -7.86 -1.60 -15.54
N THR A 281 -8.56 -2.45 -14.79
CA THR A 281 -9.04 -2.14 -13.43
C THR A 281 -8.72 -3.26 -12.44
N THR A 282 -8.81 -2.95 -11.15
CA THR A 282 -8.73 -3.91 -10.04
C THR A 282 -9.85 -3.65 -9.02
N SER A 283 -10.04 -4.55 -8.06
CA SER A 283 -11.17 -4.49 -7.13
C SER A 283 -10.84 -4.92 -5.70
N THR A 284 -9.55 -4.87 -5.34
CA THR A 284 -9.13 -5.15 -3.97
C THR A 284 -9.56 -3.99 -3.08
N PHE A 285 -10.28 -4.25 -1.99
CA PHE A 285 -10.56 -3.22 -0.99
C PHE A 285 -9.34 -3.03 -0.09
N CYS A 286 -8.63 -1.91 -0.25
CA CYS A 286 -7.40 -1.60 0.48
C CYS A 286 -7.14 -0.09 0.60
N GLY A 287 -6.25 0.27 1.51
CA GLY A 287 -5.75 1.64 1.71
C GLY A 287 -5.82 2.05 3.17
N THR A 288 -5.43 3.28 3.44
CA THR A 288 -5.58 3.91 4.77
C THR A 288 -6.95 4.60 4.85
N PRO A 289 -7.80 4.34 5.87
CA PRO A 289 -9.21 4.75 5.88
C PRO A 289 -9.50 6.20 5.45
N ASN A 290 -8.73 7.18 5.93
CA ASN A 290 -8.90 8.60 5.59
C ASN A 290 -8.63 8.94 4.11
N TYR A 291 -7.91 8.09 3.38
CA TYR A 291 -7.50 8.33 2.00
C TYR A 291 -8.21 7.41 1.00
N ILE A 292 -9.05 6.48 1.46
CA ILE A 292 -9.76 5.56 0.56
C ILE A 292 -10.71 6.34 -0.35
N ALA A 293 -10.61 6.08 -1.65
CA ALA A 293 -11.44 6.73 -2.65
C ALA A 293 -12.89 6.21 -2.64
N PRO A 294 -13.90 7.05 -2.99
CA PRO A 294 -15.31 6.67 -2.97
C PRO A 294 -15.63 5.43 -3.79
N GLU A 295 -15.00 5.24 -4.95
CA GLU A 295 -15.20 4.07 -5.80
C GLU A 295 -14.76 2.75 -5.12
N ILE A 296 -13.71 2.77 -4.30
CA ILE A 296 -13.29 1.61 -3.50
C ILE A 296 -14.37 1.29 -2.46
N LEU A 297 -14.89 2.31 -1.77
CA LEU A 297 -15.94 2.17 -0.75
C LEU A 297 -17.27 1.65 -1.34
N ARG A 298 -17.57 2.02 -2.60
CA ARG A 298 -18.74 1.49 -3.32
C ARG A 298 -18.53 0.06 -3.86
N GLY A 299 -17.31 -0.48 -3.74
CA GLY A 299 -16.96 -1.81 -4.26
C GLY A 299 -16.89 -1.87 -5.79
N GLU A 300 -16.66 -0.72 -6.43
CA GLU A 300 -16.48 -0.61 -7.88
C GLU A 300 -15.07 -1.11 -8.28
N ASP A 301 -14.94 -1.57 -9.53
CA ASP A 301 -13.62 -1.77 -10.11
C ASP A 301 -12.96 -0.40 -10.35
N TYR A 302 -11.69 -0.25 -10.01
CA TYR A 302 -10.99 1.03 -10.03
C TYR A 302 -9.61 0.92 -10.71
N GLY A 303 -9.11 2.05 -11.20
CA GLY A 303 -7.78 2.18 -11.79
C GLY A 303 -6.93 3.20 -11.03
N PHE A 304 -6.12 3.97 -11.75
CA PHE A 304 -5.22 5.00 -11.21
C PHE A 304 -5.94 6.15 -10.49
N SER A 305 -7.26 6.30 -10.67
CA SER A 305 -8.08 7.38 -10.10
C SER A 305 -7.99 7.50 -8.58
N VAL A 306 -7.72 6.39 -7.90
CA VAL A 306 -7.68 6.32 -6.43
C VAL A 306 -6.47 7.05 -5.85
N ASP A 307 -5.35 7.09 -6.57
CA ASP A 307 -4.14 7.81 -6.14
C ASP A 307 -4.35 9.33 -6.25
N TRP A 308 -5.04 9.78 -7.30
CA TRP A 308 -5.38 11.20 -7.49
C TRP A 308 -6.39 11.70 -6.44
N TRP A 309 -7.31 10.85 -6.00
CA TRP A 309 -8.16 11.14 -4.85
C TRP A 309 -7.33 11.31 -3.57
N ALA A 310 -6.44 10.36 -3.28
CA ALA A 310 -5.59 10.40 -2.10
C ALA A 310 -4.67 11.64 -2.10
N LEU A 311 -4.17 12.06 -3.27
CA LEU A 311 -3.44 13.32 -3.41
C LEU A 311 -4.32 14.53 -3.07
N GLY A 312 -5.58 14.54 -3.49
CA GLY A 312 -6.54 15.57 -3.10
C GLY A 312 -6.75 15.66 -1.58
N VAL A 313 -6.82 14.52 -0.90
CA VAL A 313 -6.94 14.46 0.58
C VAL A 313 -5.66 15.00 1.22
N LEU A 314 -4.49 14.54 0.79
CA LEU A 314 -3.19 14.97 1.30
C LEU A 314 -2.96 16.47 1.08
N MET A 315 -3.31 17.01 -0.09
CA MET A 315 -3.27 18.45 -0.38
C MET A 315 -4.20 19.25 0.52
N PHE A 316 -5.40 18.72 0.81
CA PHE A 316 -6.31 19.35 1.76
C PHE A 316 -5.68 19.41 3.15
N GLU A 317 -5.11 18.31 3.64
CA GLU A 317 -4.46 18.25 4.94
C GLU A 317 -3.30 19.25 5.04
N MET A 318 -2.42 19.31 4.03
CA MET A 318 -1.33 20.28 3.99
C MET A 318 -1.84 21.72 4.11
N MET A 319 -2.85 22.10 3.32
CA MET A 319 -3.32 23.49 3.25
C MET A 319 -4.36 23.86 4.33
N ALA A 320 -5.07 22.90 4.92
CA ALA A 320 -6.09 23.13 5.94
C ALA A 320 -5.61 22.78 7.35
N GLY A 321 -4.54 21.99 7.47
CA GLY A 321 -3.98 21.52 8.73
C GLY A 321 -4.78 20.41 9.41
N ARG A 322 -5.71 19.80 8.68
CA ARG A 322 -6.73 18.88 9.21
C ARG A 322 -7.34 18.06 8.07
N SER A 323 -7.87 16.88 8.32
CA SER A 323 -8.47 16.07 7.26
C SER A 323 -9.80 16.68 6.76
N PRO A 324 -10.14 16.49 5.47
CA PRO A 324 -11.42 16.93 4.92
C PRO A 324 -12.63 16.23 5.56
N PHE A 325 -12.39 15.15 6.31
CA PHE A 325 -13.40 14.30 6.94
C PHE A 325 -13.43 14.42 8.48
N ASP A 326 -12.67 15.34 9.09
CA ASP A 326 -12.48 15.55 10.54
C ASP A 326 -13.74 15.85 11.39
N ILE A 327 -14.93 15.69 10.83
CA ILE A 327 -16.17 15.73 11.61
C ILE A 327 -16.36 14.42 12.39
N VAL A 328 -15.56 13.39 12.07
CA VAL A 328 -15.41 12.12 12.80
C VAL A 328 -14.42 12.34 13.95
N GLY A 329 -14.76 12.02 15.20
CA GLY A 329 -13.82 12.11 16.34
C GLY A 329 -13.98 13.31 17.28
N SER A 330 -14.72 14.36 16.89
CA SER A 330 -14.95 15.58 17.70
C SER A 330 -16.34 15.62 18.35
N SER A 331 -17.11 14.55 18.23
CA SER A 331 -18.47 14.42 18.76
C SER A 331 -18.46 13.61 20.05
N ASP A 332 -19.24 14.04 21.03
CA ASP A 332 -19.50 13.26 22.26
C ASP A 332 -20.25 11.95 21.99
N ASN A 333 -20.72 11.73 20.75
CA ASN A 333 -21.40 10.50 20.34
C ASN A 333 -20.39 9.43 19.89
N PRO A 334 -20.29 8.27 20.58
CA PRO A 334 -19.38 7.18 20.24
C PRO A 334 -19.55 6.62 18.83
N ASP A 335 -20.79 6.61 18.30
CA ASP A 335 -21.11 6.03 16.99
C ASP A 335 -20.45 6.80 15.83
N GLN A 336 -20.17 8.10 16.05
CA GLN A 336 -19.54 9.00 15.08
C GLN A 336 -18.01 8.92 15.10
N ASN A 337 -17.43 8.02 15.90
CA ASN A 337 -15.99 7.78 15.98
C ASN A 337 -15.58 6.44 15.33
N THR A 338 -16.46 5.84 14.53
CA THR A 338 -16.26 4.55 13.85
C THR A 338 -15.71 4.71 12.42
N GLU A 339 -15.01 3.69 11.92
CA GLU A 339 -14.58 3.64 10.51
C GLU A 339 -15.80 3.66 9.56
N ASP A 340 -16.90 3.01 9.94
CA ASP A 340 -18.15 2.99 9.16
C ASP A 340 -18.72 4.40 8.95
N TYR A 341 -18.74 5.21 10.02
CA TYR A 341 -19.18 6.59 9.93
C TYR A 341 -18.24 7.43 9.05
N LEU A 342 -16.92 7.22 9.14
CA LEU A 342 -15.95 7.85 8.24
C LEU A 342 -16.22 7.49 6.77
N PHE A 343 -16.44 6.21 6.47
CA PHE A 343 -16.75 5.77 5.11
C PHE A 343 -18.05 6.38 4.58
N GLN A 344 -19.07 6.50 5.43
CA GLN A 344 -20.30 7.22 5.08
C GLN A 344 -20.03 8.70 4.78
N VAL A 345 -19.22 9.38 5.61
CA VAL A 345 -18.83 10.78 5.39
C VAL A 345 -18.10 10.95 4.06
N ILE A 346 -17.15 10.04 3.73
CA ILE A 346 -16.43 10.05 2.45
C ILE A 346 -17.39 9.91 1.27
N LEU A 347 -18.39 9.02 1.37
CA LEU A 347 -19.34 8.74 0.29
C LEU A 347 -20.36 9.88 0.09
N GLU A 348 -20.93 10.41 1.17
CA GLU A 348 -22.15 11.22 1.10
C GLU A 348 -21.88 12.71 1.30
N LYS A 349 -20.93 13.07 2.17
CA LYS A 349 -20.78 14.46 2.61
C LYS A 349 -20.03 15.31 1.60
N GLN A 350 -20.55 16.48 1.29
CA GLN A 350 -19.82 17.47 0.48
C GLN A 350 -18.65 18.05 1.28
N ILE A 351 -17.44 18.00 0.72
CA ILE A 351 -16.25 18.57 1.33
C ILE A 351 -16.33 20.09 1.27
N ARG A 352 -16.13 20.75 2.41
CA ARG A 352 -16.17 22.22 2.54
C ARG A 352 -14.75 22.77 2.55
N ILE A 353 -14.39 23.48 1.49
CA ILE A 353 -13.09 24.13 1.37
C ILE A 353 -13.02 25.34 2.32
N PRO A 354 -11.97 25.51 3.15
CA PRO A 354 -11.80 26.68 4.00
C PRO A 354 -11.76 27.98 3.20
N ARG A 355 -12.45 29.02 3.68
CA ARG A 355 -12.49 30.35 3.03
C ARG A 355 -11.13 31.06 2.98
N SER A 356 -10.17 30.60 3.78
CA SER A 356 -8.80 31.12 3.81
C SER A 356 -7.93 30.62 2.66
N LEU A 357 -8.39 29.63 1.88
CA LEU A 357 -7.67 29.15 0.71
C LEU A 357 -8.00 29.99 -0.53
N SER A 358 -7.01 30.16 -1.41
CA SER A 358 -7.15 30.85 -2.68
C SER A 358 -8.16 30.14 -3.58
N VAL A 359 -8.70 30.88 -4.55
CA VAL A 359 -9.60 30.31 -5.57
C VAL A 359 -8.91 29.18 -6.34
N LYS A 360 -7.59 29.29 -6.57
CA LYS A 360 -6.80 28.26 -7.27
C LYS A 360 -6.67 26.99 -6.42
N ALA A 361 -6.38 27.13 -5.12
CA ALA A 361 -6.34 26.01 -4.18
C ALA A 361 -7.71 25.34 -4.03
N ALA A 362 -8.78 26.14 -3.93
CA ALA A 362 -10.13 25.61 -3.88
C ALA A 362 -10.51 24.84 -5.16
N SER A 363 -10.08 25.33 -6.33
CA SER A 363 -10.30 24.68 -7.62
C SER A 363 -9.59 23.33 -7.70
N VAL A 364 -8.30 23.27 -7.37
CA VAL A 364 -7.52 22.01 -7.47
C VAL A 364 -8.06 20.95 -6.51
N LEU A 365 -8.41 21.35 -5.28
CA LEU A 365 -8.98 20.44 -4.28
C LEU A 365 -10.32 19.89 -4.74
N LYS A 366 -11.21 20.72 -5.31
CA LYS A 366 -12.48 20.25 -5.86
C LYS A 366 -12.29 19.30 -7.05
N GLY A 367 -11.27 19.54 -7.87
CA GLY A 367 -10.92 18.67 -9.01
C GLY A 367 -10.48 17.28 -8.57
N PHE A 368 -9.51 17.19 -7.65
CA PHE A 368 -9.03 15.90 -7.13
C PHE A 368 -10.06 15.20 -6.23
N LEU A 369 -10.84 15.95 -5.45
CA LEU A 369 -11.84 15.39 -4.54
C LEU A 369 -13.22 15.25 -5.19
N ASN A 370 -13.28 15.11 -6.52
CA ASN A 370 -14.49 14.72 -7.21
C ASN A 370 -14.82 13.25 -6.89
N LYS A 371 -16.04 13.00 -6.43
CA LYS A 371 -16.48 11.64 -6.06
C LYS A 371 -16.76 10.76 -7.27
N GLU A 372 -16.93 11.34 -8.45
CA GLU A 372 -17.02 10.62 -9.71
C GLU A 372 -15.61 10.50 -10.32
N PRO A 373 -15.03 9.29 -10.41
CA PRO A 373 -13.65 9.12 -10.89
C PRO A 373 -13.43 9.64 -12.30
N LYS A 374 -14.43 9.53 -13.18
CA LYS A 374 -14.33 9.98 -14.58
C LYS A 374 -14.23 11.50 -14.73
N GLU A 375 -14.77 12.24 -13.77
CA GLU A 375 -14.78 13.70 -13.73
C GLU A 375 -13.69 14.27 -12.80
N ARG A 376 -12.82 13.40 -12.27
CA ARG A 376 -11.76 13.75 -11.33
C ARG A 376 -10.53 14.25 -12.09
N LEU A 377 -9.92 15.31 -11.59
CA LEU A 377 -8.65 15.81 -12.12
C LEU A 377 -7.59 14.70 -12.11
N GLY A 378 -6.83 14.54 -13.19
CA GLY A 378 -5.88 13.44 -13.35
C GLY A 378 -6.44 12.17 -13.98
N CYS A 379 -7.76 12.05 -14.13
CA CYS A 379 -8.41 10.78 -14.50
C CYS A 379 -8.94 10.74 -15.95
N HIS A 380 -8.80 11.81 -16.72
CA HIS A 380 -9.15 11.78 -18.14
C HIS A 380 -8.19 10.81 -18.89
N PRO A 381 -8.69 9.85 -19.69
CA PRO A 381 -7.85 8.77 -20.21
C PRO A 381 -6.72 9.21 -21.14
N GLN A 382 -6.85 10.37 -21.79
CA GLN A 382 -5.85 10.89 -22.75
C GLN A 382 -5.07 12.09 -22.22
N THR A 383 -5.67 12.86 -21.30
CA THR A 383 -5.10 14.17 -20.87
C THR A 383 -4.87 14.22 -19.36
N GLY A 384 -5.12 13.15 -18.61
CA GLY A 384 -5.14 13.16 -17.15
C GLY A 384 -3.97 13.92 -16.51
N PHE A 385 -2.74 13.51 -16.77
CA PHE A 385 -1.57 14.18 -16.21
C PHE A 385 -1.34 15.58 -16.80
N ALA A 386 -1.60 15.78 -18.10
CA ALA A 386 -1.53 17.11 -18.71
C ALA A 386 -2.51 18.10 -18.09
N ASP A 387 -3.71 17.65 -17.70
CA ASP A 387 -4.71 18.47 -17.03
C ASP A 387 -4.25 18.89 -15.63
N ILE A 388 -3.50 18.03 -14.92
CA ILE A 388 -2.85 18.39 -13.65
C ILE A 388 -1.79 19.45 -13.89
N MET A 389 -0.88 19.24 -14.85
CA MET A 389 0.21 20.16 -15.15
C MET A 389 -0.30 21.55 -15.56
N ALA A 390 -1.38 21.60 -16.34
CA ALA A 390 -1.99 22.83 -16.83
C ALA A 390 -2.92 23.51 -15.81
N HIS A 391 -3.27 22.86 -14.70
CA HIS A 391 -4.24 23.41 -13.75
C HIS A 391 -3.70 24.73 -13.13
N PRO A 392 -4.54 25.80 -12.98
CA PRO A 392 -4.08 27.12 -12.53
C PRO A 392 -3.33 27.17 -11.19
N PHE A 393 -3.53 26.17 -10.32
CA PHE A 393 -2.79 26.01 -9.07
C PHE A 393 -1.31 25.70 -9.30
N PHE A 394 -0.97 24.96 -10.37
CA PHE A 394 0.38 24.55 -10.73
C PHE A 394 1.04 25.46 -11.78
N ARG A 395 0.43 26.59 -12.14
CA ARG A 395 0.92 27.50 -13.19
C ARG A 395 2.40 27.92 -13.05
N ASN A 396 2.91 28.01 -11.83
CA ASN A 396 4.29 28.44 -11.55
C ASN A 396 5.25 27.26 -11.33
N VAL A 397 4.84 26.03 -11.67
CA VAL A 397 5.68 24.85 -11.62
C VAL A 397 6.28 24.63 -13.00
N ASP A 398 7.61 24.67 -13.07
CA ASP A 398 8.36 24.11 -14.18
C ASP A 398 8.57 22.62 -13.90
N TRP A 399 7.85 21.76 -14.63
CA TRP A 399 7.79 20.33 -14.35
C TRP A 399 9.09 19.61 -14.70
N ASP A 400 9.81 20.08 -15.73
CA ASP A 400 11.10 19.51 -16.12
C ASP A 400 12.17 19.84 -15.08
N LEU A 401 12.23 21.09 -14.62
CA LEU A 401 13.14 21.50 -13.53
C LEU A 401 12.78 20.82 -12.21
N MET A 402 11.48 20.61 -11.94
CA MET A 402 11.02 19.89 -10.76
C MET A 402 11.52 18.45 -10.80
N GLU A 403 11.27 17.71 -11.88
CA GLU A 403 11.72 16.32 -12.03
C GLU A 403 13.25 16.18 -11.92
N GLN A 404 14.00 17.16 -12.42
CA GLN A 404 15.46 17.19 -12.31
C GLN A 404 15.99 17.66 -10.94
N LYS A 405 15.11 17.89 -9.94
CA LYS A 405 15.44 18.43 -8.62
C LYS A 405 16.20 19.78 -8.68
N GLN A 406 15.91 20.61 -9.68
CA GLN A 406 16.50 21.94 -9.84
C GLN A 406 15.68 23.06 -9.20
N VAL A 407 14.45 22.76 -8.78
CA VAL A 407 13.62 23.68 -7.99
C VAL A 407 13.98 23.54 -6.51
N VAL A 408 14.41 24.64 -5.87
CA VAL A 408 14.81 24.64 -4.47
C VAL A 408 13.61 24.30 -3.57
N PRO A 409 13.73 23.30 -2.66
CA PRO A 409 12.67 22.99 -1.71
C PRO A 409 12.31 24.15 -0.78
N PRO A 410 11.02 24.32 -0.43
CA PRO A 410 10.55 25.42 0.41
C PRO A 410 10.88 25.22 1.89
N PHE A 411 11.33 24.02 2.27
CA PHE A 411 11.75 23.69 3.62
C PHE A 411 12.92 22.71 3.54
N LYS A 412 14.00 23.05 4.25
CA LYS A 412 15.14 22.16 4.43
C LYS A 412 15.07 21.52 5.82
N PRO A 413 14.93 20.18 5.94
CA PRO A 413 14.95 19.50 7.23
C PRO A 413 16.23 19.77 8.02
N ASN A 414 16.10 19.85 9.34
CA ASN A 414 17.27 19.96 10.21
C ASN A 414 17.88 18.57 10.40
N ILE A 415 19.14 18.38 10.00
CA ILE A 415 19.87 17.13 10.17
C ILE A 415 20.91 17.31 11.28
N SER A 416 20.65 16.71 12.43
CA SER A 416 21.53 16.73 13.60
C SER A 416 22.04 15.32 13.95
N GLY A 417 23.22 15.27 14.57
CA GLY A 417 23.91 14.01 14.88
C GLY A 417 24.49 13.31 13.65
N GLU A 418 25.02 12.09 13.84
CA GLU A 418 25.67 11.31 12.78
C GLU A 418 24.69 10.84 11.70
N PHE A 419 23.42 10.60 12.05
CA PHE A 419 22.44 9.98 11.16
C PHE A 419 21.15 10.78 10.94
N GLY A 420 20.95 11.92 11.62
CA GLY A 420 19.68 12.67 11.51
C GLY A 420 18.49 12.00 12.21
N LEU A 421 18.73 11.25 13.29
CA LEU A 421 17.70 10.47 13.99
C LEU A 421 16.62 11.32 14.69
N ASP A 422 16.87 12.61 14.87
CA ASP A 422 15.93 13.54 15.52
C ASP A 422 14.65 13.78 14.70
N ASN A 423 14.65 13.40 13.42
CA ASN A 423 13.48 13.46 12.54
C ASN A 423 12.63 12.17 12.57
N PHE A 424 12.99 11.20 13.42
CA PHE A 424 12.24 9.96 13.62
C PHE A 424 11.59 9.96 15.00
N ASP A 425 10.42 9.32 15.11
CA ASP A 425 9.71 9.25 16.38
C ASP A 425 10.55 8.51 17.44
N ALA A 426 10.72 9.16 18.59
CA ALA A 426 11.47 8.66 19.73
C ALA A 426 10.93 7.31 20.24
N GLN A 427 9.65 7.01 20.01
CA GLN A 427 9.09 5.69 20.35
C GLN A 427 9.82 4.55 19.62
N PHE A 428 10.33 4.80 18.42
CA PHE A 428 11.06 3.81 17.62
C PHE A 428 12.55 3.86 17.93
N THR A 429 13.17 5.04 17.95
CA THR A 429 14.62 5.16 18.14
C THR A 429 15.09 4.72 19.54
N ASN A 430 14.19 4.72 20.52
CA ASN A 430 14.42 4.16 21.85
C ASN A 430 14.18 2.64 21.94
N GLU A 431 13.64 1.98 20.90
CA GLU A 431 13.51 0.52 20.90
C GLU A 431 14.89 -0.17 20.91
N PRO A 432 14.99 -1.36 21.53
CA PRO A 432 16.22 -2.14 21.46
C PRO A 432 16.55 -2.53 20.02
N ILE A 433 17.84 -2.43 19.68
CA ILE A 433 18.39 -2.73 18.36
C ILE A 433 18.53 -4.24 18.18
N GLN A 434 17.39 -4.92 18.13
CA GLN A 434 17.32 -6.36 17.95
C GLN A 434 16.11 -6.74 17.10
N LEU A 435 16.27 -7.83 16.35
CA LEU A 435 15.14 -8.55 15.79
C LEU A 435 14.46 -9.34 16.91
N THR A 436 13.14 -9.42 16.89
CA THR A 436 12.41 -10.28 17.84
C THR A 436 12.92 -11.71 17.70
N PRO A 437 13.18 -12.45 18.78
CA PRO A 437 13.56 -13.87 18.70
C PRO A 437 12.52 -14.69 17.93
N ASP A 438 12.97 -15.79 17.33
CA ASP A 438 12.11 -16.70 16.58
C ASP A 438 11.34 -17.65 17.50
N ASP A 439 10.15 -18.02 17.05
CA ASP A 439 9.41 -19.18 17.57
C ASP A 439 9.71 -20.37 16.64
N ASP A 440 10.54 -21.29 17.11
CA ASP A 440 10.99 -22.45 16.32
C ASP A 440 9.83 -23.29 15.76
N ASP A 441 8.70 -23.37 16.47
CA ASP A 441 7.54 -24.15 16.03
C ASP A 441 6.74 -23.42 14.95
N ALA A 442 6.75 -22.09 14.96
CA ALA A 442 6.22 -21.29 13.87
C ALA A 442 7.13 -21.39 12.64
N VAL A 443 8.45 -21.25 12.83
CA VAL A 443 9.44 -21.28 11.72
C VAL A 443 9.44 -22.61 10.98
N LYS A 444 9.33 -23.75 11.69
CA LYS A 444 9.26 -25.09 11.07
C LYS A 444 8.04 -25.29 10.17
N LYS A 445 6.97 -24.52 10.34
CA LYS A 445 5.74 -24.61 9.53
C LYS A 445 5.82 -23.78 8.24
N ILE A 446 6.85 -22.96 8.08
CA ILE A 446 7.02 -22.08 6.94
C ILE A 446 7.48 -22.91 5.73
N ASP A 447 6.72 -22.85 4.65
CA ASP A 447 7.15 -23.40 3.36
C ASP A 447 8.22 -22.48 2.76
N GLN A 448 9.48 -22.89 2.83
CA GLN A 448 10.60 -22.10 2.33
C GLN A 448 10.62 -21.99 0.81
N SER A 449 9.96 -22.93 0.10
CA SER A 449 9.96 -22.94 -1.37
C SER A 449 9.22 -21.75 -1.98
N GLU A 450 8.26 -21.19 -1.25
CA GLU A 450 7.50 -20.00 -1.66
C GLU A 450 8.35 -18.72 -1.72
N PHE A 451 9.56 -18.74 -1.12
CA PHE A 451 10.49 -17.61 -1.08
C PHE A 451 11.77 -17.84 -1.90
N GLU A 452 11.86 -18.95 -2.65
CA GLU A 452 13.00 -19.18 -3.54
C GLU A 452 13.11 -18.07 -4.60
N GLY A 453 14.32 -17.54 -4.81
CA GLY A 453 14.55 -16.43 -5.74
C GLY A 453 14.19 -15.05 -5.19
N PHE A 454 13.94 -14.94 -3.88
CA PHE A 454 13.74 -13.65 -3.23
C PHE A 454 15.01 -12.78 -3.26
N GLU A 455 16.19 -13.39 -3.27
CA GLU A 455 17.47 -12.69 -3.34
C GLU A 455 17.54 -11.76 -4.54
N TYR A 456 18.05 -10.55 -4.32
CA TYR A 456 18.25 -9.54 -5.35
C TYR A 456 19.37 -8.60 -4.91
N ILE A 457 20.17 -8.14 -5.87
CA ILE A 457 21.09 -7.03 -5.67
C ILE A 457 20.92 -6.11 -6.87
N ASN A 458 20.73 -4.83 -6.62
CA ASN A 458 20.50 -3.86 -7.68
C ASN A 458 21.79 -3.67 -8.51
N PRO A 459 21.77 -4.03 -9.81
CA PRO A 459 22.97 -3.97 -10.64
C PRO A 459 23.44 -2.53 -10.89
N LEU A 460 22.55 -1.54 -10.79
CA LEU A 460 22.87 -0.13 -11.02
C LEU A 460 23.54 0.53 -9.81
N LEU A 461 23.24 0.05 -8.60
CA LEU A 461 23.86 0.57 -7.38
C LEU A 461 25.24 -0.07 -7.14
N MET A 462 25.46 -1.30 -7.59
CA MET A 462 26.78 -1.96 -7.53
C MET A 462 27.83 -1.26 -8.41
N SER A 463 27.46 -0.81 -9.62
CA SER A 463 28.43 -0.15 -10.51
C SER A 463 28.88 1.22 -9.98
N ALA A 464 28.03 1.93 -9.26
CA ALA A 464 28.40 3.17 -8.56
C ALA A 464 29.20 2.92 -7.27
N GLU A 465 29.27 1.67 -6.79
CA GLU A 465 29.98 1.26 -5.57
C GLU A 465 31.35 0.64 -5.87
N GLU A 466 31.49 -0.06 -6.99
CA GLU A 466 32.77 -0.60 -7.47
C GLU A 466 33.67 0.47 -8.12
N CYS A 467 33.14 1.66 -8.41
CA CYS A 467 33.88 2.79 -8.98
C CYS A 467 34.51 3.75 -7.94
N VAL A 468 34.55 3.40 -6.64
CA VAL A 468 35.18 4.21 -5.59
C VAL A 468 36.48 3.58 -5.09
#